data_AF-A0A942BS66-F1
#
_entry.id   AF-A0A942BS66-F1
#
_cell.length_a   1.000
_cell.length_b   1.000
_cell.length_c   1.000
_cell.angle_alpha   90.00
_cell.angle_beta   90.00
_cell.angle_gamma   90.00
#
_symmetry.space_group_name_H-M   'P 1'
#
loop_
_entity.id
_entity.type
_entity.pdbx_description
1 polymer ?
#
loop_
_entity_poly.entity_id
_entity_poly.type
_entity_poly.pdbx_seq_one_letter_code
_entity_poly.pdbx_strand_id
1 'polypeptide(L)'
;MDVAGFASPRPAQLRRFGRVFYGAGLRMQKALADFVREGSRPDQLVMLEHDAVFTLGRNATRADILVAPDFLDANGVSVHETDRGGEVTYHGPGQIVVYPICNLTGGREDVGRLVRGLEEGMIRTAADFGVKADRLKGAPGIWVETPRGLEKLGAVGLHLSRWITTHGIAFNVDPFLPHFRWIVPCGFTDKGVCSLRSLLGEDGPSLETAMDHLQRHLCEVLSLDLQPARMPSRSVGALTWRRGANGPEVLMMLRQPQHGRWWSSVTGMVEKDESLEAACHRELMEEAGLAPLRLEALNLSHSFWVDPAIVRFPDAEPRFNTETCFHAEVTPDAAVRLDLEEHETFKWMTPSDALDLMKWEGAKAALRALAARESWTLDIAQAQAGGGPEGP
;
A
#
# COMPACT_ATOMS: atom_id res chain seq x y z
N MET A 1 6.17 30.53 21.24
CA MET A 1 5.51 29.21 21.29
C MET A 1 5.55 28.66 19.88
N ASP A 2 6.28 27.56 19.68
CA ASP A 2 6.43 26.92 18.38
C ASP A 2 5.13 26.17 18.07
N VAL A 3 4.22 26.81 17.32
CA VAL A 3 2.84 26.31 17.16
C VAL A 3 2.83 25.17 16.14
N ALA A 4 2.60 23.94 16.60
CA ALA A 4 2.41 22.77 15.76
C ALA A 4 1.00 22.76 15.13
N GLY A 5 0.87 22.21 13.92
CA GLY A 5 -0.43 22.01 13.25
C GLY A 5 -1.12 23.27 12.74
N PHE A 6 -2.40 23.23 12.36
CA PHE A 6 -3.07 24.37 11.72
C PHE A 6 -3.61 25.41 12.72
N ALA A 7 -3.78 26.66 12.29
CA ALA A 7 -4.24 27.75 13.18
C ALA A 7 -5.74 27.68 13.51
N SER A 8 -6.51 27.01 12.65
CA SER A 8 -7.97 26.91 12.71
C SER A 8 -8.39 25.50 12.30
N PRO A 9 -9.55 25.02 12.74
CA PRO A 9 -10.12 23.75 12.31
C PRO A 9 -10.20 23.62 10.79
N ARG A 10 -9.92 22.43 10.26
CA ARG A 10 -9.88 22.17 8.81
C ARG A 10 -10.77 21.00 8.40
N PRO A 11 -11.72 21.20 7.47
CA PRO A 11 -12.46 20.09 6.90
C PRO A 11 -11.49 19.06 6.33
N ALA A 12 -11.56 17.83 6.83
CA ALA A 12 -10.69 16.75 6.39
C ALA A 12 -11.45 15.42 6.32
N GLN A 13 -11.04 14.54 5.42
CA GLN A 13 -11.51 13.17 5.33
C GLN A 13 -10.40 12.24 5.81
N LEU A 14 -10.71 11.43 6.81
CA LEU A 14 -9.85 10.35 7.26
C LEU A 14 -10.14 9.10 6.42
N ARG A 15 -9.08 8.47 5.88
CA ARG A 15 -9.18 7.22 5.13
C ARG A 15 -8.18 6.22 5.70
N ARG A 16 -8.67 5.13 6.26
CA ARG A 16 -7.84 4.00 6.69
C ARG A 16 -7.92 2.90 5.66
N PHE A 17 -6.77 2.52 5.14
CA PHE A 17 -6.61 1.34 4.32
C PHE A 17 -5.78 0.32 5.09
N GLY A 18 -5.85 -0.94 4.67
CA GLY A 18 -4.93 -1.96 5.14
C GLY A 18 -3.60 -1.87 4.41
N ARG A 19 -3.21 -2.99 3.79
CA ARG A 19 -2.04 -3.07 2.93
C ARG A 19 -2.31 -2.36 1.60
N VAL A 20 -1.33 -1.63 1.10
CA VAL A 20 -1.38 -0.97 -0.20
C VAL A 20 -0.03 -1.17 -0.88
N PHE A 21 0.01 -1.66 -2.12
CA PHE A 21 1.27 -1.66 -2.87
C PHE A 21 1.75 -0.23 -3.11
N TYR A 22 3.05 0.01 -3.06
CA TYR A 22 3.58 1.37 -3.10
C TYR A 22 3.15 2.14 -4.36
N GLY A 23 3.20 1.50 -5.53
CA GLY A 23 2.73 2.08 -6.79
C GLY A 23 1.23 2.45 -6.77
N ALA A 24 0.38 1.60 -6.18
CA ALA A 24 -1.04 1.91 -5.97
C ALA A 24 -1.24 3.09 -5.00
N GLY A 25 -0.40 3.18 -3.97
CA GLY A 25 -0.35 4.31 -3.05
C GLY A 25 -0.01 5.63 -3.74
N LEU A 26 0.97 5.65 -4.65
CA LEU A 26 1.30 6.84 -5.44
C LEU A 26 0.13 7.32 -6.30
N ARG A 27 -0.56 6.39 -6.99
CA ARG A 27 -1.75 6.71 -7.80
C ARG A 27 -2.90 7.25 -6.94
N MET A 28 -3.14 6.64 -5.79
CA MET A 28 -4.11 7.12 -4.79
C MET A 28 -3.80 8.54 -4.34
N GLN A 29 -2.53 8.82 -3.98
CA GLN A 29 -2.11 10.15 -3.56
C GLN A 29 -2.32 11.19 -4.66
N LYS A 30 -1.99 10.85 -5.90
CA LYS A 30 -2.21 11.72 -7.06
C LYS A 30 -3.70 12.04 -7.24
N ALA A 31 -4.57 11.04 -7.24
CA ALA A 31 -6.01 11.23 -7.40
C ALA A 31 -6.60 12.12 -6.29
N LEU A 32 -6.19 11.90 -5.04
CA LEU A 32 -6.61 12.72 -3.90
C LEU A 32 -6.03 14.14 -3.95
N ALA A 33 -4.79 14.31 -4.40
CA ALA A 33 -4.19 15.63 -4.56
C ALA A 33 -4.90 16.44 -5.65
N ASP A 34 -5.24 15.81 -6.78
CA ASP A 34 -6.03 16.43 -7.84
C ASP A 34 -7.44 16.81 -7.36
N PHE A 35 -8.07 15.99 -6.51
CA PHE A 35 -9.36 16.30 -5.87
C PHE A 35 -9.25 17.50 -4.90
N VAL A 36 -8.29 17.49 -3.98
CA VAL A 36 -8.07 18.55 -2.97
C VAL A 36 -7.70 19.90 -3.61
N ARG A 37 -7.09 19.88 -4.79
CA ARG A 37 -6.71 21.09 -5.54
C ARG A 37 -7.90 21.98 -5.90
N GLU A 38 -9.12 21.44 -5.99
CA GLU A 38 -10.35 22.22 -6.27
C GLU A 38 -10.75 23.20 -5.15
N GLY A 39 -9.95 23.33 -4.09
CA GLY A 39 -9.95 24.45 -3.13
C GLY A 39 -11.06 24.42 -2.08
N SER A 40 -12.26 23.95 -2.44
CA SER A 40 -13.41 23.76 -1.53
C SER A 40 -13.51 22.34 -0.97
N ARG A 41 -12.63 21.42 -1.41
CA ARG A 41 -12.63 20.03 -0.97
C ARG A 41 -11.92 19.86 0.37
N PRO A 42 -12.37 18.92 1.21
CA PRO A 42 -11.70 18.62 2.47
C PRO A 42 -10.29 18.07 2.21
N ASP A 43 -9.34 18.42 3.07
CA ASP A 43 -8.01 17.81 3.09
C ASP A 43 -8.14 16.29 3.34
N GLN A 44 -7.12 15.49 3.05
CA GLN A 44 -7.18 14.04 3.24
C GLN A 44 -6.10 13.60 4.21
N LEU A 45 -6.48 12.80 5.20
CA LEU A 45 -5.55 12.08 6.06
C LEU A 45 -5.66 10.60 5.73
N VAL A 46 -4.73 10.08 4.93
CA VAL A 46 -4.71 8.68 4.55
C VAL A 46 -3.77 7.93 5.47
N MET A 47 -4.21 6.83 6.06
CA MET A 47 -3.39 5.94 6.90
C MET A 47 -3.43 4.53 6.32
N LEU A 48 -2.27 3.89 6.19
CA LEU A 48 -2.11 2.58 5.57
C LEU A 48 -0.80 1.92 5.99
N GLU A 49 -0.56 0.72 5.49
CA GLU A 49 0.77 0.11 5.46
C GLU A 49 1.17 -0.28 4.04
N HIS A 50 2.47 -0.33 3.76
CA HIS A 50 2.99 -0.81 2.49
C HIS A 50 3.57 -2.21 2.57
N ASP A 51 3.51 -2.95 1.46
CA ASP A 51 4.44 -4.05 1.18
C ASP A 51 5.89 -3.61 1.26
N ALA A 52 6.77 -4.58 1.51
CA ALA A 52 8.17 -4.30 1.71
C ALA A 52 8.72 -3.57 0.49
N VAL A 53 9.17 -2.34 0.69
CA VAL A 53 9.58 -1.45 -0.40
C VAL A 53 10.69 -0.53 0.05
N PHE A 54 11.68 -0.36 -0.81
CA PHE A 54 12.60 0.78 -0.74
C PHE A 54 12.13 1.88 -1.67
N THR A 55 12.08 3.10 -1.14
CA THR A 55 11.75 4.27 -1.94
C THR A 55 12.96 5.17 -2.02
N LEU A 56 13.28 5.62 -3.23
CA LEU A 56 14.35 6.56 -3.51
C LEU A 56 13.72 7.95 -3.66
N GLY A 57 13.96 8.83 -2.69
CA GLY A 57 13.55 10.23 -2.79
C GLY A 57 14.46 11.03 -3.72
N ARG A 58 14.20 12.33 -3.86
CA ARG A 58 14.94 13.22 -4.78
C ARG A 58 16.46 13.28 -4.57
N ASN A 59 16.92 12.95 -3.36
CA ASN A 59 18.35 12.97 -3.01
C ASN A 59 18.97 11.56 -2.92
N ALA A 60 18.30 10.53 -3.44
CA ALA A 60 18.80 9.16 -3.42
C ALA A 60 18.94 8.56 -4.80
N THR A 61 19.78 7.53 -4.88
CA THR A 61 20.11 6.78 -6.08
C THR A 61 20.10 5.30 -5.78
N ARG A 62 20.15 4.46 -6.83
CA ARG A 62 20.23 3.01 -6.66
C ARG A 62 21.45 2.54 -5.85
N ALA A 63 22.53 3.34 -5.83
CA ALA A 63 23.73 3.04 -5.06
C ALA A 63 23.51 3.06 -3.54
N ASP A 64 22.44 3.73 -3.09
CA ASP A 64 22.06 3.77 -1.67
C ASP A 64 21.38 2.47 -1.21
N ILE A 65 21.12 1.52 -2.11
CA ILE A 65 20.62 0.18 -1.81
C ILE A 65 21.79 -0.81 -1.97
N LEU A 66 22.22 -1.40 -0.85
CA LEU A 66 23.43 -2.19 -0.69
C LEU A 66 23.35 -3.63 -1.21
N VAL A 67 22.15 -4.09 -1.54
CA VAL A 67 21.90 -5.45 -2.03
C VAL A 67 21.53 -5.44 -3.51
N ALA A 68 21.77 -6.56 -4.21
CA ALA A 68 21.48 -6.71 -5.64
C ALA A 68 19.97 -6.81 -5.92
N PRO A 69 19.49 -6.41 -7.13
CA PRO A 69 18.08 -6.55 -7.51
C PRO A 69 17.52 -7.96 -7.32
N ASP A 70 18.22 -8.99 -7.80
CA ASP A 70 17.76 -10.39 -7.68
C ASP A 70 17.56 -10.82 -6.21
N PHE A 71 18.37 -10.29 -5.30
CA PHE A 71 18.22 -10.54 -3.86
C PHE A 71 16.95 -9.85 -3.32
N LEU A 72 16.63 -8.65 -3.77
CA LEU A 72 15.40 -7.94 -3.38
C LEU A 72 14.17 -8.70 -3.88
N ASP A 73 14.17 -9.14 -5.14
CA ASP A 73 13.08 -9.89 -5.73
C ASP A 73 12.83 -11.21 -4.99
N ALA A 74 13.91 -11.95 -4.68
CA ALA A 74 13.84 -13.19 -3.91
C ALA A 74 13.33 -12.99 -2.47
N ASN A 75 13.47 -11.78 -1.91
CA ASN A 75 12.97 -11.41 -0.59
C ASN A 75 11.65 -10.60 -0.64
N GLY A 76 11.04 -10.45 -1.83
CA GLY A 76 9.78 -9.74 -2.00
C GLY A 76 9.83 -8.25 -1.65
N VAL A 77 10.97 -7.59 -1.85
CA VAL A 77 11.15 -6.16 -1.58
C VAL A 77 11.17 -5.39 -2.90
N SER A 78 10.19 -4.51 -3.13
CA SER A 78 10.17 -3.68 -4.34
C SER A 78 11.03 -2.42 -4.19
N VAL A 79 11.36 -1.77 -5.31
CA VAL A 79 12.07 -0.48 -5.33
C VAL A 79 11.30 0.51 -6.19
N HIS A 80 11.09 1.72 -5.67
CA HIS A 80 10.43 2.80 -6.41
C HIS A 80 11.21 4.11 -6.29
N GLU A 81 11.41 4.79 -7.43
CA GLU A 81 11.84 6.19 -7.45
C GLU A 81 10.63 7.12 -7.28
N THR A 82 10.83 8.21 -6.53
CA THR A 82 9.74 9.07 -6.07
C THR A 82 10.16 10.54 -6.01
N ASP A 83 9.19 11.45 -6.07
CA ASP A 83 9.40 12.89 -5.98
C ASP A 83 9.47 13.44 -4.55
N ARG A 84 9.34 12.58 -3.53
CA ARG A 84 9.40 12.99 -2.12
C ARG A 84 10.76 13.60 -1.77
N GLY A 85 10.74 14.54 -0.82
CA GLY A 85 11.97 15.02 -0.20
C GLY A 85 12.72 13.92 0.56
N GLY A 86 14.01 14.15 0.78
CA GLY A 86 14.88 13.20 1.47
C GLY A 86 15.47 12.14 0.55
N GLU A 87 16.05 11.12 1.18
CA GLU A 87 16.92 10.14 0.53
C GLU A 87 16.23 8.77 0.46
N VAL A 88 16.96 7.65 0.54
CA VAL A 88 16.40 6.31 0.57
C VAL A 88 15.69 6.04 1.90
N THR A 89 14.56 5.34 1.87
CA THR A 89 13.93 4.80 3.08
C THR A 89 13.24 3.47 2.79
N TYR A 90 12.89 2.77 3.87
CA TYR A 90 12.12 1.54 3.84
C TYR A 90 10.69 1.75 4.35
N HIS A 91 9.73 1.08 3.71
CA HIS A 91 8.40 0.82 4.24
C HIS A 91 8.07 -0.67 4.19
N GLY A 92 7.23 -1.14 5.10
CA GLY A 92 6.82 -2.54 5.15
C GLY A 92 5.72 -2.81 6.17
N PRO A 93 5.26 -4.07 6.26
CA PRO A 93 4.33 -4.49 7.31
C PRO A 93 4.87 -4.17 8.70
N GLY A 94 4.00 -3.71 9.59
CA GLY A 94 4.34 -3.24 10.92
C GLY A 94 4.69 -1.74 10.99
N GLN A 95 4.71 -1.02 9.87
CA GLN A 95 4.96 0.42 9.82
C GLN A 95 3.71 1.18 9.38
N ILE A 96 3.24 2.09 10.23
CA ILE A 96 2.11 2.96 9.89
C ILE A 96 2.62 4.07 8.98
N VAL A 97 2.08 4.17 7.77
CA VAL A 97 2.35 5.26 6.84
C VAL A 97 1.13 6.19 6.82
N VAL A 98 1.39 7.49 6.89
CA VAL A 98 0.34 8.51 6.83
C VAL A 98 0.65 9.49 5.72
N TYR A 99 -0.31 9.70 4.81
CA TYR A 99 -0.27 10.71 3.76
C TYR A 99 -1.25 11.86 4.07
N PRO A 100 -0.77 12.97 4.66
CA PRO A 100 -1.55 14.20 4.77
C PRO A 100 -1.55 14.93 3.42
N ILE A 101 -2.63 14.80 2.67
CA ILE A 101 -2.83 15.45 1.36
C ILE A 101 -3.67 16.70 1.59
N CYS A 102 -2.99 17.83 1.72
CA CYS A 102 -3.57 19.09 2.17
C CYS A 102 -3.37 20.20 1.14
N ASN A 103 -4.37 21.09 1.03
CA ASN A 103 -4.22 22.34 0.29
C ASN A 103 -3.73 23.46 1.21
N LEU A 104 -2.49 23.90 1.03
CA LEU A 104 -1.83 24.94 1.84
C LEU A 104 -1.97 26.36 1.25
N THR A 105 -2.73 26.57 0.18
CA THR A 105 -2.97 27.94 -0.36
C THR A 105 -3.82 28.80 0.57
N GLY A 106 -3.78 30.12 0.44
CA GLY A 106 -4.76 31.02 1.07
C GLY A 106 -4.42 31.38 2.51
N GLY A 107 -3.16 31.75 2.77
CA GLY A 107 -2.65 32.12 4.08
C GLY A 107 -2.21 30.92 4.94
N ARG A 108 -2.01 29.77 4.30
CA ARG A 108 -1.70 28.47 4.93
C ARG A 108 -0.33 27.94 4.47
N GLU A 109 0.45 28.79 3.79
CA GLU A 109 1.73 28.50 3.12
C GLU A 109 2.90 28.28 4.11
N ASP A 110 2.75 27.32 5.02
CA ASP A 110 3.79 26.91 5.97
C ASP A 110 3.86 25.38 6.08
N VAL A 111 4.62 24.78 5.18
CA VAL A 111 4.88 23.33 5.21
C VAL A 111 5.69 22.92 6.45
N GLY A 112 6.51 23.82 7.00
CA GLY A 112 7.29 23.52 8.21
C GLY A 112 6.39 23.32 9.42
N ARG A 113 5.33 24.13 9.54
CA ARG A 113 4.31 23.99 10.58
C ARG A 113 3.52 22.68 10.47
N LEU A 114 3.21 22.25 9.25
CA LEU A 114 2.64 20.91 9.02
C LEU A 114 3.61 19.82 9.47
N VAL A 115 4.89 19.88 9.06
CA VAL A 115 5.93 18.91 9.48
C VAL A 115 6.03 18.84 11.01
N ARG A 116 6.11 19.98 11.70
CA ARG A 116 6.16 20.01 13.17
C ARG A 116 4.92 19.40 13.81
N GLY A 117 3.74 19.57 13.19
CA GLY A 117 2.49 18.92 13.59
C GLY A 117 2.51 17.40 13.42
N LEU A 118 3.04 16.90 12.31
CA LEU A 118 3.18 15.46 12.08
C LEU A 118 4.17 14.82 13.06
N GLU A 119 5.31 15.47 13.30
CA GLU A 119 6.28 15.05 14.31
C GLU A 119 5.66 15.05 15.72
N GLU A 120 4.89 16.09 16.06
CA GLU A 120 4.20 16.18 17.35
C GLU A 120 3.20 15.03 17.54
N GLY A 121 2.42 14.71 16.51
CA GLY A 121 1.49 13.59 16.54
C GLY A 121 2.19 12.27 16.82
N MET A 122 3.34 12.02 16.18
CA MET A 122 4.15 10.83 16.45
C MET A 122 4.78 10.83 17.86
N ILE A 123 5.28 11.98 18.35
CA ILE A 123 5.86 12.12 19.70
C ILE A 123 4.81 11.80 20.77
N ARG A 124 3.61 12.39 20.66
CA ARG A 124 2.52 12.12 21.62
C ARG A 124 2.05 10.68 21.57
N THR A 125 2.02 10.09 20.37
CA THR A 125 1.72 8.65 20.21
C THR A 125 2.74 7.78 20.92
N ALA A 126 4.04 8.05 20.75
CA ALA A 126 5.09 7.32 21.44
C ALA A 126 4.98 7.48 22.97
N ALA A 127 4.65 8.68 23.44
CA ALA A 127 4.49 8.99 24.86
C ALA A 127 3.34 8.20 25.52
N ASP A 128 2.24 7.95 24.81
CA ASP A 128 1.14 7.13 25.32
C ASP A 128 1.56 5.68 25.64
N PHE A 129 2.63 5.19 24.99
CA PHE A 129 3.22 3.88 25.24
C PHE A 129 4.48 3.95 26.13
N GLY A 130 4.72 5.08 26.80
CA GLY A 130 5.86 5.28 27.68
C GLY A 130 7.20 5.52 26.98
N VAL A 131 7.21 5.71 25.64
CA VAL A 131 8.42 5.96 24.86
C VAL A 131 8.65 7.47 24.73
N LYS A 132 9.76 7.95 25.29
CA LYS A 132 10.17 9.35 25.16
C LYS A 132 10.90 9.57 23.83
N ALA A 133 10.19 10.16 22.86
CA ALA A 133 10.76 10.60 21.59
C ALA A 133 10.85 12.12 21.50
N ASP A 134 11.77 12.64 20.70
CA ASP A 134 11.93 14.07 20.44
C ASP A 134 12.37 14.34 18.99
N ARG A 135 12.34 15.60 18.56
CA ARG A 135 12.86 16.07 17.28
C ARG A 135 14.38 16.22 17.36
N LEU A 136 15.05 15.96 16.25
CA LEU A 136 16.48 16.21 16.12
C LEU A 136 16.73 17.32 15.09
N LYS A 137 17.39 18.40 15.52
CA LYS A 137 17.67 19.54 14.65
C LYS A 137 18.47 19.10 13.42
N GLY A 138 17.96 19.42 12.23
CA GLY A 138 18.59 19.05 10.95
C GLY A 138 18.29 17.62 10.49
N ALA A 139 17.47 16.86 11.22
CA ALA A 139 17.18 15.46 10.94
C ALA A 139 15.67 15.18 11.10
N PRO A 140 14.85 15.45 10.06
CA PRO A 140 13.39 15.35 10.13
C PRO A 140 12.89 13.98 10.61
N GLY A 141 11.79 14.00 11.36
CA GLY A 141 11.23 12.84 12.03
C GLY A 141 11.46 12.87 13.54
N ILE A 142 11.20 11.74 14.18
CA ILE A 142 11.27 11.60 15.64
C ILE A 142 12.27 10.54 16.04
N TRP A 143 12.96 10.81 17.14
CA TRP A 143 14.15 10.09 17.57
C TRP A 143 14.03 9.72 19.04
N VAL A 144 14.57 8.56 19.39
CA VAL A 144 14.60 8.02 20.75
C VAL A 144 16.06 7.85 21.15
N GLU A 145 16.39 8.28 22.36
CA GLU A 145 17.69 8.01 22.97
C GLU A 145 17.69 6.61 23.58
N THR A 146 18.63 5.77 23.17
CA THR A 146 18.76 4.38 23.61
C THR A 146 20.20 4.12 24.10
N PRO A 147 20.47 2.99 24.77
CA PRO A 147 21.84 2.58 25.09
C PRO A 147 22.76 2.43 23.86
N ARG A 148 22.20 2.30 22.65
CA ARG A 148 22.93 2.21 21.38
C ARG A 148 23.19 3.57 20.74
N GLY A 149 22.66 4.65 21.32
CA GLY A 149 22.66 6.00 20.75
C GLY A 149 21.27 6.44 20.30
N LEU A 150 21.24 7.47 19.44
CA LEU A 150 19.99 7.99 18.87
C LEU A 150 19.48 7.06 17.76
N GLU A 151 18.23 6.65 17.89
CA GLU A 151 17.56 5.79 16.91
C GLU A 151 16.26 6.44 16.42
N LYS A 152 16.01 6.39 15.11
CA LYS A 152 14.80 6.96 14.51
C LYS A 152 13.60 6.05 14.73
N LEU A 153 12.54 6.59 15.35
CA LEU A 153 11.26 5.89 15.53
C LEU A 153 10.26 6.22 14.41
N GLY A 154 10.35 7.41 13.84
CA GLY A 154 9.46 7.86 12.78
C GLY A 154 10.16 8.77 11.78
N ALA A 155 9.89 8.59 10.50
CA ALA A 155 10.42 9.39 9.42
C ALA A 155 9.38 10.39 8.90
N VAL A 156 9.85 11.52 8.38
CA VAL A 156 9.03 12.51 7.66
C VAL A 156 9.67 12.77 6.30
N GLY A 157 8.88 12.65 5.24
CA GLY A 157 9.28 12.96 3.87
C GLY A 157 8.06 13.38 3.06
N LEU A 158 7.88 14.69 2.89
CA LEU A 158 6.79 15.28 2.11
C LEU A 158 7.29 15.72 0.73
N HIS A 159 6.35 15.79 -0.21
CA HIS A 159 6.46 16.58 -1.43
C HIS A 159 5.40 17.68 -1.41
N LEU A 160 5.76 18.85 -1.96
CA LEU A 160 4.86 20.00 -2.06
C LEU A 160 4.89 20.51 -3.50
N SER A 161 3.74 20.51 -4.16
CA SER A 161 3.58 21.07 -5.51
C SER A 161 2.33 21.92 -5.57
N ARG A 162 2.46 23.17 -6.03
CA ARG A 162 1.36 24.16 -6.06
C ARG A 162 0.60 24.26 -4.73
N TRP A 163 1.34 24.19 -3.62
CA TRP A 163 0.81 24.17 -2.25
C TRP A 163 -0.06 22.96 -1.89
N ILE A 164 -0.08 21.90 -2.70
CA ILE A 164 -0.69 20.62 -2.35
C ILE A 164 0.38 19.66 -1.84
N THR A 165 0.16 19.04 -0.69
CA THR A 165 1.10 18.07 -0.11
C THR A 165 0.81 16.65 -0.60
N THR A 166 1.87 15.88 -0.78
CA THR A 166 1.84 14.41 -0.97
C THR A 166 3.01 13.80 -0.18
N HIS A 167 3.03 12.48 -0.09
CA HIS A 167 3.82 11.68 0.86
C HIS A 167 3.48 12.05 2.30
N GLY A 168 4.38 11.88 3.26
CA GLY A 168 4.05 12.14 4.66
C GLY A 168 5.01 11.53 5.65
N ILE A 169 4.47 10.73 6.58
CA ILE A 169 5.23 10.14 7.66
C ILE A 169 5.17 8.62 7.63
N ALA A 170 6.17 8.00 8.25
CA ALA A 170 6.25 6.57 8.47
C ALA A 170 6.65 6.33 9.93
N PHE A 171 5.77 5.72 10.72
CA PHE A 171 5.92 5.48 12.15
C PHE A 171 6.13 3.99 12.43
N ASN A 172 7.26 3.64 13.04
CA ASN A 172 7.66 2.24 13.22
C ASN A 172 7.00 1.62 14.45
N VAL A 173 6.01 0.75 14.25
CA VAL A 173 5.41 -0.03 15.34
C VAL A 173 6.16 -1.34 15.49
N ASP A 174 6.13 -2.17 14.46
CA ASP A 174 6.83 -3.46 14.40
C ASP A 174 7.30 -3.84 12.98
N PRO A 175 7.95 -2.94 12.22
CA PRO A 175 8.51 -3.32 10.93
C PRO A 175 9.69 -4.27 11.08
N PHE A 176 9.98 -5.02 10.01
CA PHE A 176 11.20 -5.82 9.92
C PHE A 176 12.44 -4.92 9.81
N LEU A 177 12.94 -4.47 10.96
CA LEU A 177 14.07 -3.55 11.08
C LEU A 177 15.34 -3.97 10.33
N PRO A 178 15.68 -5.27 10.15
CA PRO A 178 16.86 -5.66 9.38
C PRO A 178 16.87 -5.15 7.93
N HIS A 179 15.73 -4.85 7.31
CA HIS A 179 15.69 -4.26 5.96
C HIS A 179 16.34 -2.87 5.91
N PHE A 180 16.35 -2.09 7.00
CA PHE A 180 17.07 -0.81 7.04
C PHE A 180 18.59 -0.98 6.90
N ARG A 181 19.13 -2.17 7.15
CA ARG A 181 20.57 -2.47 6.96
C ARG A 181 20.95 -2.69 5.50
N TRP A 182 19.97 -2.81 4.60
CA TRP A 182 20.19 -2.96 3.17
C TRP A 182 20.25 -1.62 2.44
N ILE A 183 20.12 -0.51 3.17
CA ILE A 183 20.15 0.84 2.61
C ILE A 183 21.10 1.74 3.39
N VAL A 184 21.60 2.79 2.74
CA VAL A 184 22.38 3.85 3.37
C VAL A 184 21.65 5.18 3.21
N PRO A 185 20.95 5.68 4.24
CA PRO A 185 20.55 7.08 4.23
C PRO A 185 21.82 7.94 4.33
N CYS A 186 22.07 8.79 3.34
CA CYS A 186 23.20 9.71 3.35
C CYS A 186 23.10 10.69 4.55
N GLY A 187 24.23 10.94 5.22
CA GLY A 187 24.34 11.92 6.29
C GLY A 187 24.16 11.41 7.73
N PHE A 188 23.73 10.17 7.96
CA PHE A 188 23.62 9.61 9.32
C PHE A 188 24.09 8.16 9.42
N THR A 189 25.40 7.94 9.34
CA THR A 189 26.01 6.61 9.59
C THR A 189 26.13 6.26 11.08
N ASP A 190 25.95 7.25 11.95
CA ASP A 190 26.08 7.17 13.41
C ASP A 190 24.74 6.97 14.14
N LYS A 191 23.62 6.84 13.42
CA LYS A 191 22.28 6.77 14.01
C LYS A 191 21.55 5.50 13.57
N GLY A 192 20.81 4.91 14.52
CA GLY A 192 20.05 3.69 14.29
C GLY A 192 18.60 3.96 13.87
N VAL A 193 17.84 2.87 13.76
CA VAL A 193 16.39 2.87 13.55
C VAL A 193 15.79 1.94 14.59
N CYS A 194 14.70 2.38 15.23
CA CYS A 194 13.97 1.60 16.21
C CYS A 194 12.47 1.55 15.86
N SER A 195 11.74 0.74 16.62
CA SER A 195 10.29 0.59 16.58
C SER A 195 9.73 0.46 17.99
N LEU A 196 8.42 0.67 18.17
CA LEU A 196 7.76 0.43 19.45
C LEU A 196 8.01 -1.01 19.95
N ARG A 197 7.91 -2.02 19.08
CA ARG A 197 8.25 -3.42 19.41
C ARG A 197 9.69 -3.56 19.89
N SER A 198 10.66 -2.96 19.21
CA SER A 198 12.07 -3.10 19.59
C SER A 198 12.41 -2.45 20.94
N LEU A 199 11.63 -1.44 21.35
CA LEU A 199 11.83 -0.69 22.60
C LEU A 199 11.07 -1.30 23.78
N LEU A 200 9.89 -1.86 23.52
CA LEU A 200 8.94 -2.33 24.55
C LEU A 200 8.85 -3.86 24.64
N GLY A 201 9.40 -4.61 23.69
CA GLY A 201 9.25 -6.06 23.63
C GLY A 201 7.80 -6.48 23.43
N GLU A 202 7.38 -7.58 24.05
CA GLU A 202 6.01 -8.11 23.95
C GLU A 202 4.94 -7.16 24.49
N ASP A 203 5.31 -6.24 25.39
CA ASP A 203 4.40 -5.22 25.95
C ASP A 203 4.07 -4.10 24.94
N GLY A 204 4.72 -4.08 23.77
CA GLY A 204 4.44 -3.13 22.71
C GLY A 204 3.02 -3.27 22.12
N PRO A 205 2.41 -2.17 21.65
CA PRO A 205 1.04 -2.20 21.15
C PRO A 205 0.92 -2.97 19.83
N SER A 206 -0.29 -3.41 19.52
CA SER A 206 -0.63 -3.83 18.16
C SER A 206 -0.54 -2.64 17.20
N LEU A 207 -0.36 -2.93 15.91
CA LEU A 207 -0.41 -1.89 14.87
C LEU A 207 -1.73 -1.11 14.91
N GLU A 208 -2.86 -1.78 15.09
CA GLU A 208 -4.17 -1.16 15.13
C GLU A 208 -4.29 -0.17 16.30
N THR A 209 -3.88 -0.58 17.51
CA THR A 209 -3.86 0.29 18.69
C THR A 209 -2.92 1.49 18.48
N ALA A 210 -1.72 1.28 17.95
CA ALA A 210 -0.81 2.37 17.64
C ALA A 210 -1.39 3.33 16.58
N MET A 211 -2.10 2.80 15.58
CA MET A 211 -2.78 3.59 14.54
C MET A 211 -3.93 4.43 15.11
N ASP A 212 -4.71 3.89 16.04
CA ASP A 212 -5.79 4.63 16.72
C ASP A 212 -5.25 5.83 17.52
N HIS A 213 -4.15 5.62 18.25
CA HIS A 213 -3.48 6.69 18.99
C HIS A 213 -2.89 7.74 18.04
N LEU A 214 -2.19 7.30 16.98
CA LEU A 214 -1.63 8.20 15.99
C LEU A 214 -2.70 9.02 15.26
N GLN A 215 -3.79 8.39 14.85
CA GLN A 215 -4.94 9.05 14.25
C GLN A 215 -5.49 10.14 15.17
N ARG A 216 -5.76 9.80 16.43
CA ARG A 216 -6.31 10.74 17.42
C ARG A 216 -5.39 11.95 17.58
N HIS A 217 -4.10 11.72 17.80
CA HIS A 217 -3.12 12.80 17.99
C HIS A 217 -2.93 13.66 16.74
N LEU A 218 -2.90 13.06 15.55
CA LEU A 218 -2.80 13.81 14.30
C LEU A 218 -4.05 14.67 14.06
N CYS A 219 -5.25 14.13 14.29
CA CYS A 219 -6.49 14.91 14.16
C CYS A 219 -6.51 16.10 15.13
N GLU A 220 -6.09 15.90 16.38
CA GLU A 220 -6.03 16.98 17.37
C GLU A 220 -4.97 18.03 17.02
N VAL A 221 -3.72 17.60 16.84
CA VAL A 221 -2.58 18.50 16.60
C VAL A 221 -2.78 19.29 15.32
N LEU A 222 -3.21 18.63 14.25
CA LEU A 222 -3.48 19.31 12.98
C LEU A 222 -4.81 20.09 13.03
N SER A 223 -5.64 19.97 14.06
CA SER A 223 -6.96 20.60 14.12
C SER A 223 -7.85 20.19 12.94
N LEU A 224 -7.98 18.89 12.70
CA LEU A 224 -8.82 18.35 11.63
C LEU A 224 -10.28 18.24 12.09
N ASP A 225 -11.18 18.88 11.34
CA ASP A 225 -12.63 18.74 11.43
C ASP A 225 -13.08 17.63 10.48
N LEU A 226 -13.25 16.43 11.02
CA LEU A 226 -13.48 15.23 10.23
C LEU A 226 -14.88 15.23 9.59
N GLN A 227 -14.88 15.16 8.26
CA GLN A 227 -16.04 15.00 7.42
C GLN A 227 -16.21 13.53 7.01
N PRO A 228 -17.45 13.10 6.70
CA PRO A 228 -17.68 11.76 6.17
C PRO A 228 -16.83 11.52 4.91
N ALA A 229 -16.18 10.35 4.88
CA ALA A 229 -15.44 9.86 3.72
C ALA A 229 -16.17 8.64 3.15
N ARG A 230 -16.19 8.51 1.83
CA ARG A 230 -16.72 7.31 1.20
C ARG A 230 -15.84 6.10 1.52
N MET A 231 -16.48 5.04 2.02
CA MET A 231 -15.81 3.77 2.27
C MET A 231 -15.39 3.10 0.95
N PRO A 232 -14.25 2.39 0.93
CA PRO A 232 -13.86 1.62 -0.23
C PRO A 232 -14.91 0.55 -0.55
N SER A 233 -15.12 0.28 -1.83
CA SER A 233 -15.80 -0.95 -2.24
C SER A 233 -14.94 -2.16 -1.87
N ARG A 234 -15.54 -3.35 -1.89
CA ARG A 234 -14.85 -4.60 -1.60
C ARG A 234 -14.97 -5.51 -2.81
N SER A 235 -13.88 -6.19 -3.15
CA SER A 235 -13.86 -7.22 -4.17
C SER A 235 -13.12 -8.46 -3.68
N VAL A 236 -13.23 -9.53 -4.45
CA VAL A 236 -12.47 -10.76 -4.28
C VAL A 236 -11.73 -11.08 -5.57
N GLY A 237 -10.54 -11.67 -5.43
CA GLY A 237 -9.79 -12.24 -6.55
C GLY A 237 -9.49 -13.70 -6.27
N ALA A 238 -9.96 -14.60 -7.13
CA ALA A 238 -9.78 -16.03 -6.95
C ALA A 238 -8.69 -16.57 -7.88
N LEU A 239 -7.54 -16.94 -7.31
CA LEU A 239 -6.52 -17.69 -8.03
C LEU A 239 -6.94 -19.14 -8.15
N THR A 240 -7.63 -19.44 -9.24
CA THR A 240 -8.09 -20.78 -9.56
C THR A 240 -6.96 -21.60 -10.17
N TRP A 241 -6.70 -22.77 -9.60
CA TRP A 241 -5.64 -23.65 -10.07
C TRP A 241 -6.05 -25.12 -10.02
N ARG A 242 -5.34 -25.95 -10.80
CA ARG A 242 -5.51 -27.40 -10.83
C ARG A 242 -4.17 -28.12 -10.97
N ARG A 243 -4.16 -29.42 -10.69
CA ARG A 243 -3.00 -30.28 -10.99
C ARG A 243 -3.08 -30.73 -12.45
N GLY A 244 -2.26 -30.11 -13.30
CA GLY A 244 -2.07 -30.53 -14.69
C GLY A 244 -1.10 -31.70 -14.82
N ALA A 245 -0.97 -32.23 -16.04
CA ALA A 245 -0.11 -33.39 -16.31
C ALA A 245 1.39 -33.12 -16.06
N ASN A 246 1.82 -31.87 -16.23
CA ASN A 246 3.23 -31.46 -16.12
C ASN A 246 3.52 -30.56 -14.90
N GLY A 247 2.55 -30.39 -13.99
CA GLY A 247 2.67 -29.49 -12.86
C GLY A 247 1.39 -28.70 -12.57
N PRO A 248 1.44 -27.72 -11.65
CA PRO A 248 0.30 -26.84 -11.38
C PRO A 248 -0.06 -26.03 -12.61
N GLU A 249 -1.36 -25.81 -12.83
CA GLU A 249 -1.88 -24.92 -13.86
C GLU A 249 -2.83 -23.90 -13.23
N VAL A 250 -2.68 -22.62 -13.58
CA VAL A 250 -3.53 -21.51 -13.13
C VAL A 250 -4.47 -21.11 -14.27
N LEU A 251 -5.74 -20.87 -13.94
CA LEU A 251 -6.73 -20.37 -14.88
C LEU A 251 -6.53 -18.88 -15.10
N MET A 252 -6.34 -18.50 -16.36
CA MET A 252 -6.35 -17.11 -16.81
C MET A 252 -7.48 -16.92 -17.81
N MET A 253 -8.22 -15.83 -17.69
CA MET A 253 -9.34 -15.47 -18.57
C MET A 253 -9.06 -14.12 -19.22
N LEU A 254 -9.32 -14.01 -20.53
CA LEU A 254 -9.14 -12.76 -21.28
C LEU A 254 -10.44 -11.96 -21.22
N ARG A 255 -10.40 -10.80 -20.57
CA ARG A 255 -11.57 -9.90 -20.47
C ARG A 255 -11.96 -9.34 -21.83
N GLN A 256 -13.26 -9.14 -22.04
CA GLN A 256 -13.81 -8.50 -23.23
C GLN A 256 -13.31 -7.05 -23.38
N PRO A 257 -13.24 -6.52 -24.62
CA PRO A 257 -12.72 -5.17 -24.87
C PRO A 257 -13.41 -4.05 -24.07
N GLN A 258 -14.73 -4.12 -23.87
CA GLN A 258 -15.48 -3.14 -23.09
C GLN A 258 -15.14 -3.15 -21.59
N HIS A 259 -14.54 -4.24 -21.09
CA HIS A 259 -14.07 -4.39 -19.72
C HIS A 259 -12.56 -4.22 -19.58
N GLY A 260 -11.92 -3.76 -20.66
CA GLY A 260 -10.48 -3.59 -20.76
C GLY A 260 -9.78 -4.92 -21.03
N ARG A 261 -9.20 -5.02 -22.24
CA ARG A 261 -8.66 -6.26 -22.79
C ARG A 261 -7.34 -6.67 -22.14
N TRP A 262 -7.40 -7.40 -21.03
CA TRP A 262 -6.23 -8.00 -20.36
C TRP A 262 -6.57 -9.37 -19.76
N TRP A 263 -5.55 -10.16 -19.47
CA TRP A 263 -5.70 -11.44 -18.78
C TRP A 263 -5.86 -11.22 -17.27
N SER A 264 -6.85 -11.87 -16.67
CA SER A 264 -7.10 -11.84 -15.23
C SER A 264 -7.45 -13.22 -14.69
N SER A 265 -7.35 -13.36 -13.37
CA SER A 265 -8.06 -14.40 -12.63
C SER A 265 -9.56 -14.07 -12.56
N VAL A 266 -10.34 -14.95 -11.92
CA VAL A 266 -11.74 -14.65 -11.55
C VAL A 266 -11.73 -13.52 -10.52
N THR A 267 -12.56 -12.50 -10.71
CA THR A 267 -12.58 -11.32 -9.85
C THR A 267 -13.96 -10.69 -9.84
N GLY A 268 -14.48 -10.37 -8.66
CA GLY A 268 -15.73 -9.64 -8.62
C GLY A 268 -16.06 -8.96 -7.31
N MET A 269 -17.15 -8.20 -7.35
CA MET A 269 -17.52 -7.29 -6.29
C MET A 269 -18.26 -8.03 -5.18
N VAL A 270 -17.99 -7.66 -3.93
CA VAL A 270 -18.73 -8.19 -2.79
C VAL A 270 -20.07 -7.46 -2.71
N GLU A 271 -21.16 -8.21 -2.74
CA GLU A 271 -22.50 -7.67 -2.62
C GLU A 271 -22.82 -7.25 -1.18
N LYS A 272 -23.91 -6.52 -1.02
CA LYS A 272 -24.36 -6.07 0.30
C LYS A 272 -24.68 -7.28 1.18
N ASP A 273 -24.15 -7.27 2.40
CA ASP A 273 -24.34 -8.32 3.41
C ASP A 273 -23.74 -9.69 3.02
N GLU A 274 -22.97 -9.76 1.93
CA GLU A 274 -22.27 -10.96 1.45
C GLU A 274 -20.93 -11.17 2.18
N SER A 275 -20.61 -12.43 2.50
CA SER A 275 -19.28 -12.78 3.02
C SER A 275 -18.26 -12.82 1.88
N LEU A 276 -16.97 -12.61 2.19
CA LEU A 276 -15.92 -12.68 1.16
C LEU A 276 -15.84 -14.06 0.50
N GLU A 277 -16.02 -15.12 1.27
CA GLU A 277 -16.00 -16.49 0.76
C GLU A 277 -17.22 -16.78 -0.13
N ALA A 278 -18.41 -16.29 0.25
CA ALA A 278 -19.62 -16.42 -0.56
C ALA A 278 -19.49 -15.66 -1.90
N ALA A 279 -18.97 -14.43 -1.86
CA ALA A 279 -18.67 -13.66 -3.06
C ALA A 279 -17.70 -14.43 -3.96
N CYS A 280 -16.61 -14.96 -3.40
CA CYS A 280 -15.62 -15.70 -4.19
C CYS A 280 -16.21 -16.97 -4.81
N HIS A 281 -17.06 -17.70 -4.09
CA HIS A 281 -17.79 -18.85 -4.64
C HIS A 281 -18.74 -18.44 -5.77
N ARG A 282 -19.48 -17.35 -5.60
CA ARG A 282 -20.41 -16.84 -6.60
C ARG A 282 -19.68 -16.46 -7.89
N GLU A 283 -18.62 -15.65 -7.80
CA GLU A 283 -17.84 -15.23 -8.97
C GLU A 283 -17.19 -16.42 -9.70
N LEU A 284 -16.69 -17.43 -8.97
CA LEU A 284 -16.18 -18.68 -9.57
C LEU A 284 -17.24 -19.42 -10.39
N MET A 285 -18.49 -19.44 -9.91
CA MET A 285 -19.61 -20.10 -10.58
C MET A 285 -20.16 -19.28 -11.74
N GLU A 286 -20.25 -17.96 -11.59
CA GLU A 286 -20.80 -17.03 -12.58
C GLU A 286 -19.83 -16.85 -13.76
N GLU A 287 -18.57 -16.48 -13.47
CA GLU A 287 -17.59 -16.16 -14.52
C GLU A 287 -16.96 -17.40 -15.17
N ALA A 288 -16.82 -18.50 -14.44
CA ALA A 288 -16.05 -19.68 -14.89
C ALA A 288 -16.81 -21.01 -14.79
N GLY A 289 -17.98 -21.06 -14.16
CA GLY A 289 -18.74 -22.29 -13.94
C GLY A 289 -18.04 -23.31 -13.04
N LEU A 290 -17.16 -22.85 -12.14
CA LEU A 290 -16.29 -23.71 -11.35
C LEU A 290 -16.72 -23.80 -9.88
N ALA A 291 -16.85 -25.02 -9.38
CA ALA A 291 -16.98 -25.31 -7.96
C ALA A 291 -15.63 -25.81 -7.42
N PRO A 292 -14.97 -25.07 -6.51
CA PRO A 292 -13.68 -25.48 -5.98
C PRO A 292 -13.79 -26.68 -5.01
N LEU A 293 -12.81 -27.58 -5.07
CA LEU A 293 -12.58 -28.61 -4.05
C LEU A 293 -12.14 -27.99 -2.73
N ARG A 294 -11.41 -26.89 -2.83
CA ARG A 294 -10.86 -26.13 -1.71
C ARG A 294 -10.84 -24.66 -2.08
N LEU A 295 -11.41 -23.83 -1.22
CA LEU A 295 -11.36 -22.39 -1.31
C LEU A 295 -10.84 -21.83 0.02
N GLU A 296 -9.75 -21.09 -0.01
CA GLU A 296 -9.25 -20.44 1.21
C GLU A 296 -8.65 -19.06 0.90
N ALA A 297 -8.78 -18.15 1.86
CA ALA A 297 -8.13 -16.86 1.79
C ALA A 297 -6.61 -17.02 1.81
N LEU A 298 -5.92 -16.22 0.99
CA LEU A 298 -4.45 -16.13 1.01
C LEU A 298 -3.94 -15.20 2.12
N ASN A 299 -4.83 -14.69 2.98
CA ASN A 299 -4.55 -13.62 3.95
C ASN A 299 -3.85 -12.41 3.32
N LEU A 300 -4.13 -12.18 2.04
CA LEU A 300 -3.65 -11.05 1.27
C LEU A 300 -4.86 -10.21 0.88
N SER A 301 -4.88 -8.97 1.35
CA SER A 301 -5.85 -7.98 0.94
C SER A 301 -5.15 -6.66 0.67
N HIS A 302 -5.51 -5.99 -0.41
CA HIS A 302 -4.86 -4.76 -0.83
C HIS A 302 -5.87 -3.72 -1.29
N SER A 303 -5.64 -2.47 -0.89
CA SER A 303 -6.47 -1.35 -1.33
C SER A 303 -5.83 -0.57 -2.48
N PHE A 304 -6.64 -0.09 -3.40
CA PHE A 304 -6.18 0.71 -4.54
C PHE A 304 -7.24 1.73 -4.99
N TRP A 305 -6.77 2.77 -5.67
CA TRP A 305 -7.63 3.73 -6.36
C TRP A 305 -8.22 3.13 -7.64
N VAL A 306 -9.52 3.31 -7.85
CA VAL A 306 -10.21 2.87 -9.05
C VAL A 306 -10.11 3.96 -10.11
N ASP A 307 -9.42 3.65 -11.20
CA ASP A 307 -9.17 4.57 -12.30
C ASP A 307 -10.48 4.90 -13.05
N PRO A 308 -10.88 6.18 -13.17
CA PRO A 308 -12.08 6.60 -13.88
C PRO A 308 -12.04 6.32 -15.39
N ALA A 309 -10.86 6.05 -15.97
CA ALA A 309 -10.73 5.57 -17.34
C ALA A 309 -11.26 4.14 -17.51
N ILE A 310 -11.30 3.35 -16.43
CA ILE A 310 -11.83 1.98 -16.41
C ILE A 310 -13.31 2.00 -16.00
N VAL A 311 -13.64 2.71 -14.91
CA VAL A 311 -15.02 2.78 -14.38
C VAL A 311 -15.42 4.24 -14.21
N ARG A 312 -16.42 4.70 -14.98
CA ARG A 312 -16.89 6.09 -14.87
C ARG A 312 -17.79 6.28 -13.66
N PHE A 313 -17.54 7.34 -12.91
CA PHE A 313 -18.36 7.76 -11.77
C PHE A 313 -19.11 9.07 -12.08
N PRO A 314 -20.29 9.30 -11.47
CA PRO A 314 -21.09 10.50 -11.72
C PRO A 314 -20.50 11.76 -11.08
N ASP A 315 -19.54 11.62 -10.17
CA ASP A 315 -18.88 12.71 -9.46
C ASP A 315 -17.36 12.57 -9.51
N ALA A 316 -16.66 13.64 -9.13
CA ALA A 316 -15.20 13.72 -9.16
C ALA A 316 -14.53 13.18 -7.88
N GLU A 317 -15.28 12.66 -6.89
CA GLU A 317 -14.66 12.13 -5.67
C GLU A 317 -13.94 10.80 -6.00
N PRO A 318 -12.64 10.65 -5.67
CA PRO A 318 -11.91 9.42 -5.93
C PRO A 318 -12.58 8.19 -5.28
N ARG A 319 -12.66 7.09 -6.04
CA ARG A 319 -13.17 5.80 -5.56
C ARG A 319 -12.02 4.85 -5.26
N PHE A 320 -12.22 4.01 -4.26
CA PHE A 320 -11.22 3.04 -3.82
C PHE A 320 -11.88 1.68 -3.69
N ASN A 321 -11.09 0.64 -3.89
CA ASN A 321 -11.49 -0.74 -3.70
C ASN A 321 -10.47 -1.46 -2.82
N THR A 322 -10.96 -2.36 -1.97
CA THR A 322 -10.14 -3.31 -1.21
C THR A 322 -10.45 -4.70 -1.72
N GLU A 323 -9.46 -5.32 -2.36
CA GLU A 323 -9.58 -6.69 -2.87
C GLU A 323 -9.01 -7.68 -1.84
N THR A 324 -9.72 -8.78 -1.62
CA THR A 324 -9.21 -9.93 -0.84
C THR A 324 -8.93 -11.10 -1.76
N CYS A 325 -7.73 -11.64 -1.71
CA CYS A 325 -7.30 -12.72 -2.58
C CYS A 325 -7.55 -14.11 -1.95
N PHE A 326 -8.08 -15.01 -2.76
CA PHE A 326 -8.31 -16.42 -2.45
C PHE A 326 -7.51 -17.31 -3.38
N HIS A 327 -7.27 -18.55 -2.97
CA HIS A 327 -6.93 -19.61 -3.91
C HIS A 327 -8.05 -20.64 -3.95
N ALA A 328 -8.29 -21.16 -5.16
CA ALA A 328 -9.35 -22.10 -5.45
C ALA A 328 -8.74 -23.31 -6.17
N GLU A 329 -8.61 -24.45 -5.47
CA GLU A 329 -8.18 -25.71 -6.09
C GLU A 329 -9.40 -26.39 -6.73
N VAL A 330 -9.30 -26.73 -8.01
CA VAL A 330 -10.33 -27.49 -8.74
C VAL A 330 -9.80 -28.85 -9.20
N THR A 331 -10.70 -29.72 -9.66
CA THR A 331 -10.29 -31.03 -10.19
C THR A 331 -9.44 -30.87 -11.47
N PRO A 332 -8.52 -31.81 -11.75
CA PRO A 332 -7.71 -31.79 -12.98
C PRO A 332 -8.53 -31.69 -14.28
N ASP A 333 -9.74 -32.27 -14.29
CA ASP A 333 -10.67 -32.33 -15.42
C ASP A 333 -11.75 -31.23 -15.39
N ALA A 334 -11.60 -30.23 -14.51
CA ALA A 334 -12.57 -29.15 -14.37
C ALA A 334 -12.85 -28.45 -15.71
N ALA A 335 -14.12 -28.43 -16.11
CA ALA A 335 -14.60 -27.80 -17.34
C ALA A 335 -14.94 -26.33 -17.07
N VAL A 336 -14.21 -25.41 -17.71
CA VAL A 336 -14.47 -23.98 -17.61
C VAL A 336 -15.62 -23.61 -18.53
N ARG A 337 -16.63 -22.94 -17.98
CA ARG A 337 -17.74 -22.33 -18.72
C ARG A 337 -17.72 -20.83 -18.46
N LEU A 338 -17.19 -20.08 -19.42
CA LEU A 338 -17.07 -18.64 -19.32
C LEU A 338 -18.41 -17.93 -19.38
N ASP A 339 -18.53 -16.86 -18.58
CA ASP A 339 -19.44 -15.77 -18.91
C ASP A 339 -18.89 -14.99 -20.12
N LEU A 340 -19.60 -15.07 -21.24
CA LEU A 340 -19.20 -14.44 -22.49
C LEU A 340 -19.52 -12.93 -22.53
N GLU A 341 -20.31 -12.41 -21.59
CA GLU A 341 -20.48 -10.97 -21.44
C GLU A 341 -19.20 -10.32 -20.87
N GLU A 342 -18.49 -11.04 -20.00
CA GLU A 342 -17.27 -10.57 -19.34
C GLU A 342 -15.97 -11.01 -20.03
N HIS A 343 -15.92 -12.24 -20.58
CA HIS A 343 -14.68 -12.86 -21.07
C HIS A 343 -14.77 -13.39 -22.51
N GLU A 344 -13.67 -13.26 -23.26
CA GLU A 344 -13.54 -13.71 -24.65
C GLU A 344 -13.06 -15.17 -24.72
N THR A 345 -12.09 -15.55 -23.88
CA THR A 345 -11.46 -16.88 -23.90
C THR A 345 -10.71 -17.15 -22.59
N PHE A 346 -10.25 -18.39 -22.39
CA PHE A 346 -9.47 -18.80 -21.21
C PHE A 346 -8.28 -19.67 -21.57
N LYS A 347 -7.33 -19.78 -20.64
CA LYS A 347 -6.20 -20.70 -20.70
C LYS A 347 -5.88 -21.24 -19.31
N TRP A 348 -5.54 -22.53 -19.27
CA TRP A 348 -4.78 -23.11 -18.17
C TRP A 348 -3.29 -22.93 -18.50
N MET A 349 -2.53 -22.32 -17.59
CA MET A 349 -1.14 -21.93 -17.84
C MET A 349 -0.25 -22.30 -16.67
N THR A 350 1.05 -22.43 -16.90
CA THR A 350 1.99 -22.59 -15.78
C THR A 350 1.92 -21.34 -14.88
N PRO A 351 2.24 -21.45 -13.58
CA PRO A 351 2.29 -20.31 -12.69
C PRO A 351 3.24 -19.20 -13.19
N SER A 352 4.38 -19.56 -13.80
CA SER A 352 5.30 -18.58 -14.39
C SER A 352 4.66 -17.81 -15.54
N ASP A 353 4.05 -18.50 -16.51
CA ASP A 353 3.41 -17.81 -17.64
C ASP A 353 2.22 -16.95 -17.18
N ALA A 354 1.47 -17.41 -16.18
CA ALA A 354 0.39 -16.64 -15.59
C ALA A 354 0.91 -15.36 -14.92
N LEU A 355 2.02 -15.45 -14.19
CA LEU A 355 2.65 -14.30 -13.53
C LEU A 355 3.07 -13.21 -14.52
N ASP A 356 3.57 -13.61 -15.68
CA ASP A 356 4.00 -12.70 -16.75
C ASP A 356 2.80 -11.99 -17.42
N LEU A 357 1.65 -12.66 -17.53
CA LEU A 357 0.42 -12.09 -18.11
C LEU A 357 -0.38 -11.22 -17.15
N MET A 358 -0.25 -11.43 -15.83
CA MET A 358 -1.00 -10.66 -14.84
C MET A 358 -0.66 -9.18 -14.93
N LYS A 359 -1.68 -8.33 -15.04
CA LYS A 359 -1.50 -6.87 -15.14
C LYS A 359 -1.20 -6.23 -13.78
N TRP A 360 -1.85 -6.69 -12.72
CA TRP A 360 -1.89 -6.00 -11.43
C TRP A 360 -0.96 -6.61 -10.38
N GLU A 361 -0.32 -5.75 -9.59
CA GLU A 361 0.61 -6.17 -8.52
C GLU A 361 -0.05 -7.09 -7.49
N GLY A 362 -1.31 -6.86 -7.16
CA GLY A 362 -2.09 -7.69 -6.24
C GLY A 362 -2.27 -9.13 -6.71
N ALA A 363 -2.64 -9.32 -7.99
CA ALA A 363 -2.75 -10.64 -8.58
C ALA A 363 -1.40 -11.37 -8.60
N LYS A 364 -0.32 -10.66 -8.96
CA LYS A 364 1.05 -11.20 -8.94
C LYS A 364 1.48 -11.61 -7.53
N ALA A 365 1.20 -10.77 -6.53
CA ALA A 365 1.51 -11.04 -5.14
C ALA A 365 0.72 -12.24 -4.60
N ALA A 366 -0.57 -12.34 -4.94
CA ALA A 366 -1.40 -13.49 -4.61
C ALA A 366 -0.82 -14.79 -5.19
N LEU A 367 -0.34 -14.75 -6.44
CA LEU A 367 0.21 -15.93 -7.10
C LEU A 367 1.53 -16.36 -6.47
N ARG A 368 2.39 -15.41 -6.11
CA ARG A 368 3.62 -15.70 -5.36
C ARG A 368 3.31 -16.28 -3.97
N ALA A 369 2.31 -15.75 -3.28
CA ALA A 369 1.87 -16.28 -1.98
C ALA A 369 1.35 -17.72 -2.09
N LEU A 370 0.55 -18.00 -3.12
CA LEU A 370 0.08 -19.35 -3.42
C LEU A 370 1.25 -20.29 -3.76
N ALA A 371 2.17 -19.86 -4.64
CA ALA A 371 3.33 -20.65 -5.01
C ALA A 371 4.21 -20.99 -3.81
N ALA A 372 4.47 -20.02 -2.92
CA ALA A 372 5.24 -20.26 -1.70
C ALA A 372 4.55 -21.28 -0.78
N ARG A 373 3.23 -21.13 -0.61
CA ARG A 373 2.40 -22.00 0.22
C ARG A 373 2.36 -23.44 -0.29
N GLU A 374 2.23 -23.62 -1.60
CA GLU A 374 2.16 -24.95 -2.24
C GLU A 374 3.55 -25.47 -2.69
N SER A 375 4.62 -24.77 -2.33
CA SER A 375 6.02 -25.10 -2.67
C SER A 375 6.30 -25.20 -4.18
N TRP A 376 5.67 -24.34 -4.98
CA TRP A 376 5.91 -24.24 -6.42
C TRP A 376 7.15 -23.40 -6.72
N THR A 377 7.89 -23.79 -7.75
CA THR A 377 8.98 -22.96 -8.31
C THR A 377 8.39 -22.02 -9.36
N LEU A 378 8.72 -20.73 -9.26
CA LEU A 378 8.37 -19.74 -10.26
C LEU A 378 9.65 -19.34 -11.01
N ASP A 379 9.74 -19.69 -12.29
CA ASP A 379 10.70 -19.10 -13.21
C ASP A 379 10.24 -17.67 -13.49
N ILE A 380 10.91 -16.69 -12.88
CA ILE A 380 10.66 -15.28 -13.12
C ILE A 380 11.56 -14.89 -14.30
N ALA A 381 10.97 -14.68 -15.47
CA ALA A 381 11.71 -14.09 -16.58
C ALA A 381 12.22 -12.71 -16.15
N GLN A 382 13.52 -12.44 -16.36
CA GLN A 382 14.11 -11.14 -16.10
C GLN A 382 13.33 -10.07 -16.86
N ALA A 383 12.50 -9.29 -16.15
CA ALA A 383 11.92 -8.10 -16.73
C ALA A 383 13.08 -7.15 -17.05
N GLN A 384 13.44 -7.08 -18.33
CA GLN A 384 14.32 -6.04 -18.83
C GLN A 384 13.76 -4.70 -18.33
N ALA A 385 14.64 -3.88 -17.74
CA ALA A 385 14.40 -2.47 -17.52
C ALA A 385 14.07 -1.82 -18.89
N GLY A 386 12.80 -1.83 -19.24
CA GLY A 386 12.25 -1.28 -20.46
C GLY A 386 11.14 -0.34 -20.06
N GLY A 387 11.45 0.96 -20.07
CA GLY A 387 10.43 2.00 -20.00
C GLY A 387 9.38 1.74 -21.07
N GLY A 388 8.21 1.30 -20.65
CA GLY A 388 7.00 1.41 -21.45
C GLY A 388 6.52 2.86 -21.40
N PRO A 389 6.01 3.42 -22.51
CA PRO A 389 5.76 4.84 -22.62
C PRO A 389 4.69 5.27 -21.62
N GLU A 390 4.98 6.35 -20.92
CA GLU A 390 3.94 7.19 -20.35
C GLU A 390 3.01 7.67 -21.46
N GLY A 391 1.72 7.40 -21.29
CA GLY A 391 0.67 8.30 -21.77
C GLY A 391 -0.59 7.61 -22.27
N PRO A 392 -1.66 8.39 -22.46
CA PRO A 392 -2.11 9.55 -21.69
C PRO A 392 -2.98 9.17 -20.48
#